data_AF-A0A2P4SAQ4-F1
#
_entry.id   AF-A0A2P4SAQ4-F1
#
_cell.length_a   1.000
_cell.length_b   1.000
_cell.length_c   1.000
_cell.angle_alpha   90.00
_cell.angle_beta   90.00
_cell.angle_gamma   90.00
#
_symmetry.space_group_name_H-M   'P 1'
#
loop_
_entity.id
_entity.type
_entity.pdbx_description
1 polymer ?
#
loop_
_entity_poly.entity_id
_entity_poly.type
_entity_poly.pdbx_seq_one_letter_code
_entity_poly.pdbx_strand_id
1 'polypeptide(L)'
;MAGAAGLWEEARALLPGSEEELSLALSGEVDECVPPLLLRARALLYGAAPPCEAALRRLGDVLRDYAWEKLNAGPWRDVSKAWRQVYAYGCLFGALAEVAARRPLAPAVRLCDMGLLMGASVQDNVLARLVRLLQAHLPRAERRGAAPSSAKRARTESPPAPVVRPEDTVPHERCPSLEHFRDRYLIPQKPVVLEGIIDHWPCMKKWR
;
A
#
# COMPACT_ATOMS: atom_id res chain seq x y z
N MET A 1 28.10 13.19 0.50
CA MET A 1 26.92 14.08 0.61
C MET A 1 26.28 14.38 -0.76
N ALA A 2 26.11 13.38 -1.64
CA ALA A 2 25.53 13.58 -2.99
C ALA A 2 24.09 13.03 -3.15
N GLY A 3 23.47 12.50 -2.09
CA GLY A 3 22.34 11.56 -2.23
C GLY A 3 20.91 12.13 -2.22
N ALA A 4 20.68 13.41 -1.86
CA ALA A 4 19.32 13.90 -1.58
C ALA A 4 18.69 14.76 -2.70
N ALA A 5 19.50 15.49 -3.47
CA ALA A 5 19.01 16.19 -4.66
C ALA A 5 18.80 15.21 -5.83
N GLY A 6 19.62 14.15 -5.91
CA GLY A 6 19.50 13.11 -6.93
C GLY A 6 18.21 12.31 -6.83
N LEU A 7 17.74 11.98 -5.62
CA LEU A 7 16.56 11.12 -5.46
C LEU A 7 15.29 11.73 -6.08
N TRP A 8 15.10 13.05 -5.96
CA TRP A 8 13.97 13.73 -6.62
C TRP A 8 14.08 13.63 -8.14
N GLU A 9 15.25 13.89 -8.71
CA GLU A 9 15.49 13.77 -10.16
C GLU A 9 15.27 12.34 -10.66
N GLU A 10 15.75 11.34 -9.91
CA GLU A 10 15.53 9.93 -10.22
C GLU A 10 14.04 9.55 -10.14
N ALA A 11 13.31 10.03 -9.13
CA ALA A 11 11.86 9.83 -9.02
C ALA A 11 11.10 10.56 -10.16
N ARG A 12 11.54 11.78 -10.52
CA ARG A 12 10.96 12.58 -11.60
C ARG A 12 11.17 11.92 -12.97
N ALA A 13 12.32 11.26 -13.16
CA ALA A 13 12.64 10.48 -14.37
C ALA A 13 11.77 9.22 -14.55
N LEU A 14 11.03 8.79 -13.52
CA LEU A 14 10.04 7.71 -13.67
C LEU A 14 8.76 8.16 -14.38
N LEU A 15 8.51 9.47 -14.41
CA LEU A 15 7.33 10.11 -15.00
C LEU A 15 7.65 10.59 -16.43
N PRO A 16 6.61 10.83 -17.26
CA PRO A 16 6.79 11.42 -18.59
C PRO A 16 7.53 12.75 -18.62
N GLY A 17 8.07 13.12 -19.79
CA GLY A 17 8.90 14.31 -19.92
C GLY A 17 8.09 15.60 -19.78
N SER A 18 6.91 15.64 -20.40
CA SER A 18 6.01 16.79 -20.43
C SER A 18 4.73 16.56 -19.62
N GLU A 19 4.03 17.65 -19.30
CA GLU A 19 2.79 17.60 -18.53
C GLU A 19 1.69 16.82 -19.30
N GLU A 20 1.62 17.03 -20.61
CA GLU A 20 0.61 16.45 -21.49
C GLU A 20 0.72 14.93 -21.59
N GLU A 21 1.94 14.39 -21.49
CA GLU A 21 2.20 12.95 -21.54
C GLU A 21 1.80 12.22 -20.25
N LEU A 22 1.68 12.94 -19.12
CA LEU A 22 1.06 12.38 -17.91
C LEU A 22 -0.46 12.30 -18.11
N SER A 23 -0.87 11.25 -18.82
CA SER A 23 -2.28 10.93 -19.02
C SER A 23 -2.97 10.71 -17.69
N LEU A 24 -4.01 11.49 -17.43
CA LEU A 24 -4.92 11.30 -16.31
C LEU A 24 -6.23 10.63 -16.77
N ALA A 25 -6.19 9.93 -17.90
CA ALA A 25 -7.37 9.25 -18.45
C ALA A 25 -7.85 8.16 -17.49
N LEU A 26 -9.08 8.32 -17.03
CA LEU A 26 -9.76 7.35 -16.18
C LEU A 26 -10.57 6.38 -17.05
N SER A 27 -10.68 5.14 -16.59
CA SER A 27 -11.38 4.04 -17.30
C SER A 27 -12.90 4.11 -17.15
N GLY A 28 -13.45 5.23 -16.67
CA GLY A 28 -14.87 5.39 -16.37
C GLY A 28 -15.15 6.71 -15.64
N GLU A 29 -16.40 6.90 -15.26
CA GLU A 29 -16.89 8.12 -14.63
C GLU A 29 -16.49 8.19 -13.15
N VAL A 30 -16.24 9.42 -12.72
CA VAL A 30 -16.00 9.84 -11.34
C VAL A 30 -16.74 11.16 -11.13
N ASP A 31 -16.93 11.55 -9.89
CA ASP A 31 -17.65 12.78 -9.54
C ASP A 31 -16.94 14.00 -10.16
N GLU A 32 -17.71 15.00 -10.61
CA GLU A 32 -17.24 16.14 -11.41
C GLU A 32 -16.13 16.97 -10.76
N CYS A 33 -16.01 16.91 -9.43
CA CYS A 33 -14.97 17.58 -8.68
C CYS A 33 -13.57 16.94 -8.82
N VAL A 34 -13.49 15.67 -9.24
CA VAL A 34 -12.23 14.90 -9.26
C VAL A 34 -11.31 15.29 -10.41
N PRO A 35 -11.76 15.39 -11.69
CA PRO A 35 -10.87 15.73 -12.79
C PRO A 35 -10.11 17.06 -12.60
N PRO A 36 -10.76 18.16 -12.14
CA PRO A 36 -10.04 19.41 -11.85
C PRO A 36 -8.94 19.25 -10.78
N LEU A 37 -9.16 18.42 -9.75
CA LEU A 37 -8.17 18.16 -8.71
C LEU A 37 -6.96 17.38 -9.24
N LEU A 38 -7.20 16.36 -10.08
CA LEU A 38 -6.13 15.61 -10.75
C LEU A 38 -5.30 16.53 -11.65
N LEU A 39 -5.94 17.36 -12.47
CA LEU A 39 -5.27 18.32 -13.34
C LEU A 39 -4.45 19.32 -12.52
N ARG A 40 -4.97 19.81 -11.39
CA ARG A 40 -4.25 20.72 -10.51
C ARG A 40 -3.02 20.06 -9.87
N ALA A 41 -3.13 18.80 -9.46
CA ALA A 41 -2.00 18.05 -8.91
C ALA A 41 -0.91 17.81 -9.97
N ARG A 42 -1.31 17.48 -11.20
CA ARG A 42 -0.39 17.36 -12.34
C ARG A 42 0.30 18.69 -12.66
N ALA A 43 -0.43 19.80 -12.74
CA ALA A 43 0.16 21.11 -12.98
C ALA A 43 1.18 21.51 -11.88
N LEU A 44 0.90 21.18 -10.62
CA LEU A 44 1.87 21.40 -9.54
C LEU A 44 3.13 20.52 -9.69
N LEU A 45 2.98 19.28 -10.16
CA LEU A 45 4.07 18.34 -10.37
C LEU A 45 5.00 18.76 -11.53
N TYR A 46 4.46 19.38 -12.58
CA TYR A 46 5.20 19.82 -13.78
C TYR A 46 5.53 21.33 -13.81
N GLY A 47 5.13 22.08 -12.79
CA GLY A 47 5.44 23.49 -12.64
C GLY A 47 6.90 23.74 -12.24
N ALA A 48 7.14 24.74 -11.37
CA ALA A 48 8.47 25.01 -10.85
C ALA A 48 9.05 23.79 -10.11
N ALA A 49 10.30 23.42 -10.39
CA ALA A 49 10.99 22.31 -9.74
C ALA A 49 11.90 22.80 -8.59
N PRO A 50 11.89 22.14 -7.41
CA PRO A 50 10.96 21.09 -7.00
C PRO A 50 9.53 21.63 -6.78
N PRO A 51 8.50 20.79 -6.93
CA PRO A 51 7.11 21.22 -6.78
C PRO A 51 6.84 21.71 -5.37
N CYS A 52 5.83 22.56 -5.20
CA CYS A 52 5.33 22.92 -3.86
C CYS A 52 4.80 21.65 -3.17
N GLU A 53 5.64 21.03 -2.34
CA GLU A 53 5.43 19.72 -1.77
C GLU A 53 4.22 19.70 -0.83
N ALA A 54 3.99 20.79 -0.11
CA ALA A 54 2.82 20.94 0.76
C ALA A 54 1.51 21.00 -0.02
N ALA A 55 1.49 21.65 -1.19
CA ALA A 55 0.30 21.72 -2.04
C ALA A 55 0.05 20.38 -2.74
N LEU A 56 1.10 19.74 -3.27
CA LEU A 56 1.00 18.43 -3.91
C LEU A 56 0.53 17.35 -2.92
N ARG A 57 1.08 17.35 -1.70
CA ARG A 57 0.63 16.46 -0.62
C ARG A 57 -0.86 16.65 -0.35
N ARG A 58 -1.30 17.90 -0.11
CA ARG A 58 -2.71 18.21 0.19
C ARG A 58 -3.67 17.73 -0.89
N LEU A 59 -3.35 17.93 -2.17
CA LEU A 59 -4.19 17.39 -3.26
C LEU A 59 -4.16 15.87 -3.30
N GLY A 60 -3.00 15.26 -3.08
CA GLY A 60 -2.89 13.81 -2.93
C GLY A 60 -3.77 13.28 -1.79
N ASP A 61 -3.80 13.96 -0.65
CA ASP A 61 -4.64 13.62 0.51
C ASP A 61 -6.13 13.69 0.13
N VAL A 62 -6.59 14.82 -0.42
CA VAL A 62 -7.99 15.01 -0.85
C VAL A 62 -8.42 13.94 -1.85
N LEU A 63 -7.59 13.62 -2.85
CA LEU A 63 -7.89 12.59 -3.85
C LEU A 63 -8.01 11.20 -3.22
N ARG A 64 -7.13 10.87 -2.26
CA ARG A 64 -7.18 9.58 -1.55
C ARG A 64 -8.38 9.50 -0.63
N ASP A 65 -8.70 10.55 0.11
CA ASP A 65 -9.82 10.59 1.05
C ASP A 65 -11.14 10.41 0.29
N TYR A 66 -11.31 11.14 -0.81
CA TYR A 66 -12.50 11.03 -1.65
C TYR A 66 -12.63 9.65 -2.29
N ALA A 67 -11.54 9.13 -2.85
CA ALA A 67 -11.55 7.79 -3.43
C ALA A 67 -11.76 6.70 -2.35
N TRP A 68 -11.23 6.87 -1.14
CA TRP A 68 -11.37 5.91 -0.04
C TRP A 68 -12.83 5.64 0.30
N GLU A 69 -13.66 6.68 0.37
CA GLU A 69 -15.11 6.53 0.58
C GLU A 69 -15.74 5.64 -0.51
N LYS A 70 -15.38 5.87 -1.77
CA LYS A 70 -15.92 5.13 -2.92
C LYS A 70 -15.40 3.70 -2.99
N LEU A 71 -14.15 3.47 -2.60
CA LEU A 71 -13.53 2.15 -2.54
C LEU A 71 -14.15 1.25 -1.46
N ASN A 72 -14.68 1.84 -0.38
CA ASN A 72 -15.20 1.13 0.79
C ASN A 72 -16.73 1.16 0.92
N ALA A 73 -17.44 1.68 -0.08
CA ALA A 73 -18.90 1.81 -0.06
C ALA A 73 -19.66 0.48 -0.31
N GLY A 74 -18.98 -0.58 -0.77
CA GLY A 74 -19.63 -1.83 -1.14
C GLY A 74 -18.65 -2.98 -1.43
N PRO A 75 -19.13 -4.10 -2.01
CA PRO A 75 -18.28 -5.23 -2.35
C PRO A 75 -17.16 -4.83 -3.30
N TRP A 76 -15.92 -5.25 -3.00
CA TRP A 76 -14.73 -4.85 -3.76
C TRP A 76 -14.86 -5.09 -5.28
N ARG A 77 -15.48 -6.20 -5.68
CA ARG A 77 -15.69 -6.55 -7.10
C ARG A 77 -16.53 -5.52 -7.88
N ASP A 78 -17.38 -4.77 -7.20
CA ASP A 78 -18.27 -3.78 -7.81
C ASP A 78 -17.65 -2.37 -7.80
N VAL A 79 -16.47 -2.20 -7.16
CA VAL A 79 -15.72 -0.94 -7.14
C VAL A 79 -15.17 -0.65 -8.54
N SER A 80 -15.55 0.51 -9.10
CA SER A 80 -15.14 0.90 -10.44
C SER A 80 -13.61 1.06 -10.57
N LYS A 81 -13.08 0.70 -11.74
CA LYS A 81 -11.65 0.88 -12.04
C LYS A 81 -11.23 2.35 -11.98
N ALA A 82 -12.11 3.28 -12.36
CA ALA A 82 -11.85 4.71 -12.32
C ALA A 82 -11.51 5.19 -10.90
N TRP A 83 -12.30 4.80 -9.89
CA TRP A 83 -12.02 5.13 -8.49
C TRP A 83 -10.70 4.55 -7.97
N ARG A 84 -10.36 3.33 -8.41
CA ARG A 84 -9.05 2.73 -8.11
C ARG A 84 -7.89 3.48 -8.76
N GLN A 85 -8.07 4.03 -9.97
CA GLN A 85 -7.08 4.90 -10.60
C GLN A 85 -6.93 6.24 -9.86
N VAL A 86 -8.03 6.86 -9.42
CA VAL A 86 -7.98 8.09 -8.60
C VAL A 86 -7.20 7.86 -7.31
N TYR A 87 -7.46 6.75 -6.61
CA TYR A 87 -6.72 6.40 -5.40
C TYR A 87 -5.23 6.19 -5.69
N ALA A 88 -4.88 5.50 -6.78
CA ALA A 88 -3.50 5.30 -7.21
C ALA A 88 -2.78 6.64 -7.51
N TYR A 89 -3.44 7.57 -8.20
CA TYR A 89 -2.90 8.91 -8.45
C TYR A 89 -2.72 9.71 -7.16
N GLY A 90 -3.69 9.69 -6.25
CA GLY A 90 -3.56 10.32 -4.94
C GLY A 90 -2.38 9.76 -4.12
N CYS A 91 -2.14 8.45 -4.21
CA CYS A 91 -0.96 7.81 -3.62
C CYS A 91 0.35 8.25 -4.29
N LEU A 92 0.38 8.32 -5.62
CA LEU A 92 1.54 8.77 -6.40
C LEU A 92 1.92 10.22 -6.03
N PHE A 93 0.95 11.13 -6.04
CA PHE A 93 1.21 12.54 -5.71
C PHE A 93 1.67 12.71 -4.27
N GLY A 94 1.07 11.98 -3.32
CA GLY A 94 1.53 11.98 -1.93
C GLY A 94 2.96 11.45 -1.79
N ALA A 95 3.29 10.34 -2.45
CA ALA A 95 4.63 9.75 -2.39
C ALA A 95 5.69 10.68 -3.00
N LEU A 96 5.39 11.30 -4.14
CA LEU A 96 6.27 12.29 -4.78
C LEU A 96 6.44 13.53 -3.90
N ALA A 97 5.39 13.98 -3.21
CA ALA A 97 5.49 15.09 -2.26
C ALA A 97 6.39 14.75 -1.05
N GLU A 98 6.34 13.52 -0.54
CA GLU A 98 7.27 13.06 0.51
C GLU A 98 8.74 13.07 0.03
N VAL A 99 8.98 12.62 -1.20
CA VAL A 99 10.32 12.64 -1.82
C VAL A 99 10.81 14.07 -2.04
N ALA A 100 9.99 14.95 -2.62
CA ALA A 100 10.31 16.36 -2.82
C ALA A 100 10.60 17.08 -1.50
N ALA A 101 9.85 16.76 -0.44
CA ALA A 101 10.03 17.30 0.91
C ALA A 101 11.31 16.79 1.61
N ARG A 102 12.05 15.86 1.01
CA ARG A 102 13.22 15.18 1.61
C ARG A 102 12.92 14.59 2.99
N ARG A 103 11.69 14.09 3.17
CA ARG A 103 11.25 13.42 4.40
C ARG A 103 11.78 11.99 4.45
N PRO A 104 11.70 11.31 5.61
CA PRO A 104 11.95 9.87 5.67
C PRO A 104 11.18 9.12 4.57
N LEU A 105 11.79 8.12 3.94
CA LEU A 105 11.19 7.45 2.78
C LEU A 105 10.08 6.46 3.15
N ALA A 106 9.96 6.07 4.42
CA ALA A 106 8.97 5.09 4.87
C ALA A 106 7.51 5.51 4.59
N PRO A 107 7.08 6.76 4.85
CA PRO A 107 5.79 7.27 4.38
C PRO A 107 5.60 7.20 2.86
N ALA A 108 6.61 7.54 2.06
CA ALA A 108 6.53 7.49 0.60
C ALA A 108 6.32 6.05 0.09
N VAL A 109 7.08 5.10 0.65
CA VAL A 109 6.93 3.66 0.36
C VAL A 109 5.54 3.17 0.76
N ARG A 110 5.07 3.52 1.97
CA ARG A 110 3.72 3.17 2.45
C ARG A 110 2.64 3.66 1.49
N LEU A 111 2.73 4.90 1.02
CA LEU A 111 1.78 5.45 0.05
C LEU A 111 1.79 4.66 -1.25
N CYS A 112 2.97 4.30 -1.76
CA CYS A 112 3.06 3.47 -2.94
C CYS A 112 2.45 2.08 -2.73
N ASP A 113 2.74 1.43 -1.60
CA ASP A 113 2.17 0.11 -1.26
C ASP A 113 0.64 0.16 -1.15
N MET A 114 0.09 1.22 -0.55
CA MET A 114 -1.37 1.43 -0.52
C MET A 114 -1.95 1.63 -1.91
N GLY A 115 -1.31 2.41 -2.77
CA GLY A 115 -1.75 2.59 -4.15
C GLY A 115 -1.65 1.31 -4.98
N LEU A 116 -0.68 0.43 -4.71
CA LEU A 116 -0.56 -0.88 -5.36
C LEU A 116 -1.60 -1.89 -4.83
N LEU A 117 -1.94 -1.82 -3.55
CA LEU A 117 -2.90 -2.72 -2.91
C LEU A 117 -4.36 -2.35 -3.24
N MET A 118 -4.70 -1.07 -3.14
CA MET A 118 -6.07 -0.57 -3.25
C MET A 118 -6.36 0.09 -4.61
N GLY A 119 -5.33 0.51 -5.32
CA GLY A 119 -5.47 1.21 -6.59
C GLY A 119 -5.53 0.29 -7.81
N ALA A 120 -5.56 0.94 -8.98
CA ALA A 120 -5.34 0.29 -10.26
C ALA A 120 -4.00 0.73 -10.85
N SER A 121 -3.42 -0.08 -11.72
CA SER A 121 -2.19 0.27 -12.44
C SER A 121 -2.37 1.56 -13.25
N VAL A 122 -1.52 2.55 -13.00
CA VAL A 122 -1.43 3.82 -13.74
C VAL A 122 -0.01 4.06 -14.22
N GLN A 123 0.16 4.79 -15.33
CA GLN A 123 1.45 5.23 -15.87
C GLN A 123 2.52 4.13 -15.90
N ASP A 124 2.19 3.00 -16.55
CA ASP A 124 3.07 1.83 -16.65
C ASP A 124 3.61 1.35 -15.28
N ASN A 125 2.68 1.17 -14.33
CA ASN A 125 2.98 0.73 -12.96
C ASN A 125 4.01 1.61 -12.24
N VAL A 126 3.90 2.94 -12.42
CA VAL A 126 4.84 3.92 -11.84
C VAL A 126 5.04 3.75 -10.33
N LEU A 127 4.00 3.39 -9.56
CA LEU A 127 4.11 3.15 -8.13
C LEU A 127 5.07 1.99 -7.81
N ALA A 128 5.01 0.88 -8.55
CA ALA A 128 5.92 -0.25 -8.35
C ALA A 128 7.37 0.12 -8.71
N ARG A 129 7.55 0.92 -9.75
CA ARG A 129 8.86 1.46 -10.15
C ARG A 129 9.41 2.42 -9.08
N LEU A 130 8.56 3.27 -8.52
CA LEU A 130 8.90 4.19 -7.44
C LEU A 130 9.28 3.45 -6.15
N VAL A 131 8.56 2.38 -5.77
CA VAL A 131 8.95 1.54 -4.62
C VAL A 131 10.34 0.97 -4.79
N ARG A 132 10.66 0.41 -5.98
CA ARG A 132 11.99 -0.16 -6.26
C ARG A 132 13.09 0.89 -6.13
N LEU A 133 12.83 2.10 -6.64
CA LEU A 133 13.72 3.25 -6.47
C LEU A 133 13.92 3.52 -4.96
N LEU A 134 12.84 3.82 -4.23
CA LEU A 134 12.91 4.21 -2.83
C LEU A 134 13.56 3.15 -1.93
N GLN A 135 13.32 1.87 -2.20
CA GLN A 135 13.92 0.75 -1.47
C GLN A 135 15.44 0.68 -1.63
N ALA A 136 15.99 1.14 -2.76
CA ALA A 136 17.45 1.20 -2.97
C ALA A 136 18.12 2.25 -2.06
N HIS A 137 17.37 3.26 -1.60
CA HIS A 137 17.87 4.32 -0.72
C HIS A 137 17.49 4.12 0.75
N LEU A 138 16.63 3.16 1.07
CA LEU A 138 16.37 2.78 2.46
C LEU A 138 17.60 2.05 3.02
N PRO A 139 17.97 2.30 4.29
CA PRO A 139 18.99 1.51 4.94
C PRO A 139 18.55 0.06 4.85
N ARG A 140 19.35 -0.76 4.19
CA ARG A 140 19.15 -2.21 4.16
C ARG A 140 19.22 -2.62 5.62
N ALA A 141 18.06 -2.89 6.24
CA ALA A 141 18.01 -3.50 7.55
C ALA A 141 19.02 -4.64 7.48
N GLU A 142 20.02 -4.63 8.37
CA GLU A 142 21.04 -5.66 8.42
C GLU A 142 20.31 -6.98 8.31
N ARG A 143 20.42 -7.59 7.13
CA ARG A 143 19.82 -8.90 6.90
C ARG A 143 20.60 -9.77 7.84
N ARG A 144 20.05 -10.08 9.02
CA ARG A 144 20.55 -11.16 9.86
C ARG A 144 20.59 -12.39 8.93
N GLY A 145 21.79 -12.71 8.47
CA GLY A 145 22.13 -13.83 7.59
C GLY A 145 21.24 -14.01 6.35
N ALA A 146 21.44 -13.24 5.29
CA ALA A 146 21.00 -13.67 3.96
C ALA A 146 22.22 -13.78 3.03
N ALA A 147 22.63 -15.02 2.78
CA ALA A 147 23.68 -15.40 1.84
C ALA A 147 23.46 -14.79 0.43
N PRO A 148 24.53 -14.56 -0.35
CA PRO A 148 24.44 -13.88 -1.64
C PRO A 148 23.67 -14.74 -2.65
N SER A 149 22.57 -14.21 -3.17
CA SER A 149 21.81 -14.85 -4.25
C SER A 149 22.46 -14.55 -5.60
N SER A 150 23.28 -15.48 -6.09
CA SER A 150 23.65 -15.58 -7.50
C SER A 150 23.06 -16.86 -8.08
N ALA A 151 22.31 -16.69 -9.17
CA ALA A 151 21.98 -17.66 -10.22
C ALA A 151 21.31 -19.01 -9.86
N LYS A 152 20.22 -19.27 -10.61
CA LYS A 152 19.47 -20.52 -10.77
C LYS A 152 18.65 -21.00 -9.56
N ARG A 153 17.32 -20.93 -9.71
CA ARG A 153 16.34 -21.64 -8.87
C ARG A 153 16.63 -23.15 -8.92
N ALA A 154 17.45 -23.64 -8.01
CA ALA A 154 17.39 -25.02 -7.57
C ALA A 154 16.15 -25.15 -6.66
N ARG A 155 15.38 -26.21 -6.86
CA ARG A 155 14.19 -26.54 -6.09
C ARG A 155 14.65 -26.88 -4.67
N THR A 156 14.66 -25.90 -3.78
CA THR A 156 15.00 -26.09 -2.36
C THR A 156 13.91 -26.94 -1.73
N GLU A 157 14.26 -28.13 -1.27
CA GLU A 157 13.41 -28.88 -0.34
C GLU A 157 13.11 -27.98 0.84
N SER A 158 11.82 -27.85 1.19
CA SER A 158 11.39 -27.07 2.33
C SER A 158 12.14 -27.53 3.57
N PRO A 159 12.68 -26.63 4.41
CA PRO A 159 13.20 -27.03 5.71
C PRO A 159 12.08 -27.77 6.47
N PRO A 160 12.41 -28.81 7.25
CA PRO A 160 11.41 -29.52 8.04
C PRO A 160 10.67 -28.51 8.90
N ALA A 161 9.34 -28.58 8.87
CA ALA A 161 8.50 -27.68 9.64
C ALA A 161 8.96 -27.68 11.11
N PRO A 162 9.05 -26.52 11.77
CA PRO A 162 9.45 -26.47 13.17
C PRO A 162 8.51 -27.38 13.97
N VAL A 163 9.10 -28.32 14.72
CA VAL A 163 8.35 -29.26 15.54
C VAL A 163 7.68 -28.45 16.67
N VAL A 164 6.38 -28.22 16.55
CA VAL A 164 5.57 -27.60 17.59
C VAL A 164 5.51 -28.58 18.76
N ARG A 165 6.03 -28.18 19.92
CA ARG A 165 5.94 -29.00 21.13
C ARG A 165 4.52 -28.93 21.68
N PRO A 166 3.99 -30.00 22.30
CA PRO A 166 2.64 -29.98 22.88
C PRO A 166 2.43 -28.83 23.89
N GLU A 167 3.48 -28.48 24.65
CA GLU A 167 3.47 -27.33 25.56
C GLU A 167 3.35 -25.95 24.88
N ASP A 168 3.63 -25.85 23.58
CA ASP A 168 3.49 -24.63 22.78
C ASP A 168 2.14 -24.54 22.06
N THR A 169 1.21 -25.48 22.33
CA THR A 169 -0.10 -25.47 21.68
C THR A 169 -0.99 -24.37 22.23
N VAL A 170 -1.60 -23.61 21.32
CA VAL A 170 -2.58 -22.58 21.67
C VAL A 170 -3.82 -23.29 22.24
N PRO A 171 -4.37 -22.86 23.39
CA PRO A 171 -5.57 -23.48 23.96
C PRO A 171 -6.79 -23.30 23.07
N HIS A 172 -7.70 -24.29 23.10
CA HIS A 172 -8.98 -24.26 22.38
C HIS A 172 -10.12 -24.10 23.38
N GLU A 173 -11.02 -23.15 23.13
CA GLU A 173 -12.20 -22.89 23.96
C GLU A 173 -13.45 -22.89 23.09
N ARG A 174 -14.44 -23.69 23.48
CA ARG A 174 -15.72 -23.79 22.75
C ARG A 174 -16.75 -22.86 23.36
N CYS A 175 -17.20 -21.86 22.60
CA CYS A 175 -18.21 -20.88 22.98
C CYS A 175 -18.04 -20.32 24.42
N PRO A 176 -16.86 -19.76 24.79
CA PRO A 176 -16.69 -19.17 26.11
C PRO A 176 -17.61 -17.95 26.29
N SER A 177 -17.98 -17.66 27.55
CA SER A 177 -18.68 -16.40 27.85
C SER A 177 -17.76 -15.20 27.59
N LEU A 178 -18.36 -14.03 27.33
CA LEU A 178 -17.60 -12.80 27.13
C LEU A 178 -16.71 -12.45 28.32
N GLU A 179 -17.21 -12.64 29.55
CA GLU A 179 -16.46 -12.41 30.78
C GLU A 179 -15.26 -13.36 30.90
N HIS A 180 -15.48 -14.65 30.64
CA HIS A 180 -14.41 -15.64 30.65
C HIS A 180 -13.33 -15.31 29.61
N PHE A 181 -13.74 -14.99 28.38
CA PHE A 181 -12.81 -14.61 27.32
C PHE A 181 -12.03 -13.34 27.69
N ARG A 182 -12.72 -12.32 28.22
CA ARG A 182 -12.14 -11.05 28.63
C ARG A 182 -11.04 -11.25 29.67
N ASP A 183 -11.36 -11.94 30.75
CA ASP A 183 -10.50 -12.02 31.93
C ASP A 183 -9.32 -12.99 31.73
N ARG A 184 -9.50 -14.05 30.93
CA ARG A 184 -8.46 -15.07 30.73
C ARG A 184 -7.59 -14.89 29.50
N TYR A 185 -8.11 -14.26 28.44
CA TYR A 185 -7.43 -14.20 27.14
C TYR A 185 -7.22 -12.77 26.64
N LEU A 186 -8.27 -11.93 26.62
CA LEU A 186 -8.19 -10.57 26.08
C LEU A 186 -7.32 -9.63 26.92
N ILE A 187 -7.62 -9.49 28.22
CA ILE A 187 -6.85 -8.62 29.13
C ILE A 187 -5.41 -9.11 29.28
N PRO A 188 -5.14 -10.42 29.50
CA PRO A 188 -3.78 -10.94 29.60
C PRO A 188 -3.04 -11.04 28.26
N GLN A 189 -3.69 -10.72 27.13
CA GLN A 189 -3.17 -10.84 25.77
C GLN A 189 -2.63 -12.25 25.44
N LYS A 190 -3.36 -13.28 25.86
CA LYS A 190 -3.01 -14.69 25.60
C LYS A 190 -3.75 -15.21 24.36
N PRO A 191 -3.05 -15.90 23.43
CA PRO A 191 -3.70 -16.48 22.26
C PRO A 191 -4.65 -17.61 22.67
N VAL A 192 -5.76 -17.75 21.95
CA VAL A 192 -6.76 -18.82 22.12
C VAL A 192 -7.48 -19.08 20.79
N VAL A 193 -7.79 -20.34 20.51
CA VAL A 193 -8.67 -20.74 19.39
C VAL A 193 -10.10 -20.82 19.90
N LEU A 194 -11.00 -20.07 19.28
CA LEU A 194 -12.42 -20.07 19.63
C LEU A 194 -13.21 -20.99 18.69
N GLU A 195 -13.81 -22.03 19.25
CA GLU A 195 -14.62 -23.01 18.51
C GLU A 195 -16.12 -22.80 18.73
N GLY A 196 -16.95 -23.20 17.76
CA GLY A 196 -18.42 -23.13 17.89
C GLY A 196 -19.03 -21.75 17.66
N ILE A 197 -18.21 -20.73 17.37
CA ILE A 197 -18.68 -19.34 17.21
C ILE A 197 -19.07 -19.04 15.76
N ILE A 198 -18.18 -19.33 14.81
CA ILE A 198 -18.35 -18.91 13.40
C ILE A 198 -18.81 -20.04 12.48
N ASP A 199 -19.03 -21.24 13.01
CA ASP A 199 -19.37 -22.44 12.24
C ASP A 199 -20.64 -22.28 11.39
N HIS A 200 -21.54 -21.39 11.82
CA HIS A 200 -22.80 -21.10 11.13
C HIS A 200 -22.69 -19.98 10.07
N TRP A 201 -21.51 -19.36 9.91
CA TRP A 201 -21.35 -18.25 8.97
C TRP A 201 -21.61 -18.70 7.52
N PRO A 202 -22.30 -17.89 6.69
CA PRO A 202 -22.59 -18.24 5.31
C PRO A 202 -21.34 -18.57 4.48
N CYS A 203 -20.19 -17.95 4.77
CA CYS A 203 -18.93 -18.21 4.08
C CYS A 203 -18.48 -19.68 4.20
N MET A 204 -18.75 -20.34 5.33
CA MET A 204 -18.40 -21.76 5.54
C MET A 204 -19.11 -22.71 4.56
N LYS A 205 -20.21 -22.26 3.94
CA LYS A 205 -20.96 -23.03 2.93
C LYS A 205 -20.78 -22.49 1.52
N LYS A 206 -20.69 -21.16 1.38
CA LYS A 206 -20.73 -20.45 0.09
C LYS A 206 -19.37 -20.27 -0.58
N TRP A 207 -18.28 -20.27 0.17
CA TRP A 207 -16.92 -20.09 -0.38
C TRP A 207 -16.30 -21.46 -0.62
N ARG A 208 -16.65 -22.04 -1.78
CA ARG A 208 -16.02 -23.26 -2.31
C ARG A 208 -15.19 -22.92 -3.53
#